data_AF-A0A925ZVY5-F1
#
_entry.id   AF-A0A925ZVY5-F1
#
_cell.length_a   1.000
_cell.length_b   1.000
_cell.length_c   1.000
_cell.angle_alpha   90.00
_cell.angle_beta   90.00
_cell.angle_gamma   90.00
#
_symmetry.space_group_name_H-M   'P 1'
#
loop_
_entity.id
_entity.type
_entity.pdbx_description
1 polymer ?
#
loop_
_entity_poly.entity_id
_entity_poly.type
_entity_poly.pdbx_seq_one_letter_code
_entity_poly.pdbx_strand_id
1 'polypeptide(L)'
;MLSVLLAALLLATPPPPDDWRTPFEKGNGNTTATYAECLAYYQRLDAAYPEILVREAGPTDSGEPLHEVVVALDGNFEPPAAAGRTRPVVLIQNGIHPGEPEGIDASMMLARDLMTKKEMKKLLKHLVICIIPVYNVDGCINRNSSSRANQNGPESYGFRGNYRNLDLNRDFIKCDSKNARGFTRI
;
A
#
# COMPACT_ATOMS: atom_id res chain seq x y z
N MET A 1 -30.95 -30.55 50.15
CA MET A 1 -31.10 -29.72 48.93
C MET A 1 -29.70 -29.44 48.40
N LEU A 2 -29.29 -30.17 47.37
CA LEU A 2 -27.94 -30.09 46.80
C LEU A 2 -28.05 -29.23 45.53
N SER A 3 -27.78 -27.92 45.65
CA SER A 3 -27.78 -27.02 44.50
C SER A 3 -26.48 -27.16 43.73
N VAL A 4 -26.53 -27.83 42.57
CA VAL A 4 -25.45 -27.88 41.60
C VAL A 4 -25.40 -26.53 40.88
N LEU A 5 -24.41 -25.69 41.22
CA LEU A 5 -24.07 -24.53 40.41
C LEU A 5 -23.31 -25.03 39.17
N LEU A 6 -24.01 -25.10 38.03
CA LEU A 6 -23.39 -25.35 36.74
C LEU A 6 -22.79 -24.02 36.25
N ALA A 7 -21.50 -23.79 36.51
CA ALA A 7 -20.77 -22.70 35.90
C ALA A 7 -20.59 -23.01 34.41
N ALA A 8 -21.42 -22.38 33.56
CA ALA A 8 -21.21 -22.39 32.12
C ALA A 8 -19.94 -21.58 31.81
N LEU A 9 -18.82 -22.27 31.67
CA LEU A 9 -17.61 -21.72 31.06
C LEU A 9 -17.96 -21.47 29.58
N LEU A 10 -18.37 -20.23 29.26
CA LEU A 10 -18.34 -19.74 27.90
C LEU A 10 -16.89 -19.77 27.45
N LEU A 11 -16.50 -20.85 26.76
CA LEU A 11 -15.27 -20.90 25.98
C LEU A 11 -15.42 -19.84 24.90
N ALA A 12 -14.94 -18.63 25.19
CA ALA A 12 -14.76 -17.61 24.17
C ALA A 12 -13.81 -18.20 23.12
N THR A 13 -14.35 -18.52 21.95
CA THR A 13 -13.54 -18.88 20.80
C THR A 13 -12.58 -17.72 20.55
N PRO A 14 -11.26 -17.95 20.45
CA PRO A 14 -10.35 -16.89 20.08
C PRO A 14 -10.85 -16.28 18.77
N PRO A 15 -10.76 -14.95 18.59
CA PRO A 15 -11.13 -14.34 17.32
C PRO A 15 -10.37 -15.05 16.20
N PRO A 16 -11.01 -15.29 15.05
CA PRO A 16 -10.31 -15.91 13.92
C PRO A 16 -9.06 -15.10 13.59
N PRO A 17 -7.95 -15.75 13.22
CA PRO A 17 -6.75 -15.03 12.83
C PRO A 17 -7.08 -14.02 11.73
N ASP A 18 -6.50 -12.84 11.82
CA ASP A 18 -6.77 -11.75 10.86
C ASP A 18 -6.54 -12.23 9.43
N ASP A 19 -7.58 -12.11 8.59
CA ASP A 19 -7.48 -12.42 7.17
C ASP A 19 -6.69 -11.29 6.47
N TRP A 20 -5.42 -11.58 6.23
CA TRP A 20 -4.47 -10.70 5.55
C TRP A 20 -4.43 -10.90 4.03
N ARG A 21 -5.34 -11.66 3.43
CA ARG A 21 -5.43 -11.69 1.96
C ARG A 21 -5.72 -10.31 1.40
N THR A 22 -5.00 -9.92 0.36
CA THR A 22 -5.21 -8.67 -0.38
C THR A 22 -6.54 -8.69 -1.13
N PRO A 23 -7.07 -7.54 -1.60
CA PRO A 23 -8.23 -7.51 -2.49
C PRO A 23 -8.05 -8.41 -3.71
N PHE A 24 -6.86 -8.41 -4.33
CA PHE A 24 -6.50 -9.33 -5.41
C PHE A 24 -6.66 -10.81 -5.01
N GLU A 25 -6.08 -11.23 -3.88
CA GLU A 25 -6.16 -12.63 -3.39
C GLU A 25 -7.57 -13.05 -2.96
N LYS A 26 -8.46 -12.10 -2.66
CA LYS A 26 -9.89 -12.34 -2.37
C LYS A 26 -10.76 -12.39 -3.62
N GLY A 27 -10.26 -11.85 -4.72
CA GLY A 27 -10.95 -11.82 -6.00
C GLY A 27 -10.92 -13.16 -6.74
N ASN A 28 -11.22 -13.10 -8.04
CA ASN A 28 -11.24 -14.28 -8.92
C ASN A 28 -9.91 -14.50 -9.66
N GLY A 29 -8.85 -13.78 -9.27
CA GLY A 29 -7.54 -13.79 -9.95
C GLY A 29 -7.44 -12.87 -11.17
N ASN A 30 -8.52 -12.15 -11.54
CA ASN A 30 -8.55 -11.15 -12.62
C ASN A 30 -9.10 -9.79 -12.17
N THR A 31 -9.03 -9.50 -10.87
CA THR A 31 -9.45 -8.24 -10.26
C THR A 31 -8.29 -7.63 -9.48
N THR A 32 -8.17 -6.31 -9.47
CA THR A 32 -7.17 -5.57 -8.70
C THR A 32 -7.83 -4.62 -7.71
N ALA A 33 -7.11 -4.26 -6.65
CA ALA A 33 -7.58 -3.31 -5.65
C ALA A 33 -7.99 -1.96 -6.26
N THR A 34 -9.04 -1.38 -5.69
CA THR A 34 -9.32 0.06 -5.80
C THR A 34 -8.34 0.87 -4.94
N TYR A 35 -8.25 2.18 -5.19
CA TYR A 35 -7.46 3.08 -4.35
C TYR A 35 -7.86 2.98 -2.86
N ALA A 36 -9.17 2.99 -2.59
CA ALA A 36 -9.70 2.90 -1.24
C ALA A 36 -9.36 1.58 -0.55
N GLU A 37 -9.49 0.45 -1.25
CA GLU A 37 -9.12 -0.86 -0.70
C GLU A 37 -7.60 -0.98 -0.46
N CYS A 38 -6.79 -0.45 -1.37
CA CYS A 38 -5.34 -0.44 -1.22
C CYS A 38 -4.91 0.37 0.01
N LEU A 39 -5.43 1.59 0.17
CA LEU A 39 -5.10 2.43 1.32
C LEU A 39 -5.62 1.82 2.64
N ALA A 40 -6.86 1.32 2.66
CA ALA A 40 -7.42 0.66 3.83
C ALA A 40 -6.62 -0.59 4.24
N TYR A 41 -6.06 -1.32 3.27
CA TYR A 41 -5.20 -2.47 3.55
C TYR A 41 -3.91 -2.05 4.28
N TYR A 42 -3.24 -1.01 3.80
CA TYR A 42 -2.05 -0.48 4.46
C TYR A 42 -2.35 0.11 5.84
N GLN A 43 -3.46 0.83 6.00
CA GLN A 43 -3.89 1.36 7.30
C GLN A 43 -4.17 0.24 8.32
N ARG A 44 -4.73 -0.90 7.87
CA ARG A 44 -4.88 -2.08 8.74
C ARG A 44 -3.53 -2.67 9.15
N LEU A 45 -2.54 -2.68 8.26
CA LEU A 45 -1.19 -3.15 8.59
C LEU A 45 -0.50 -2.22 9.59
N ASP A 46 -0.58 -0.91 9.39
CA ASP A 46 -0.07 0.12 10.32
C ASP A 46 -0.66 -0.06 11.73
N ALA A 47 -1.98 -0.19 11.83
CA ALA A 47 -2.65 -0.41 13.11
C ALA A 47 -2.25 -1.72 13.81
N ALA A 48 -1.82 -2.73 13.05
CA ALA A 48 -1.47 -4.06 13.58
C ALA A 48 0.03 -4.24 13.88
N TYR A 49 0.92 -3.50 13.21
CA TYR A 49 2.35 -3.71 13.27
C TYR A 49 3.10 -2.39 13.55
N PRO A 50 3.78 -2.26 14.71
CA PRO A 50 4.54 -1.05 15.04
C PRO A 50 5.75 -0.81 14.13
N GLU A 51 6.11 -1.78 13.29
CA GLU A 51 7.15 -1.65 12.26
C GLU A 51 6.65 -0.98 10.97
N ILE A 52 5.36 -0.67 10.86
CA ILE A 52 4.75 -0.04 9.69
C ILE A 52 4.21 1.33 10.10
N LEU A 53 4.45 2.34 9.26
CA LEU A 53 3.82 3.66 9.35
C LEU A 53 3.22 4.02 8.00
N VAL A 54 1.95 4.41 7.97
CA VAL A 54 1.30 5.04 6.81
C VAL A 54 1.17 6.53 7.10
N ARG A 55 1.68 7.38 6.20
CA ARG A 55 1.54 8.83 6.32
C ARG A 55 1.24 9.49 4.98
N GLU A 56 0.66 10.68 5.07
CA GLU A 56 0.57 11.57 3.92
C GLU A 56 1.95 12.13 3.58
N ALA A 57 2.27 12.14 2.30
CA ALA A 57 3.59 12.51 1.76
C ALA A 57 3.55 13.74 0.85
N GLY A 58 2.36 14.26 0.53
CA GLY A 58 2.20 15.50 -0.21
C GLY A 58 0.89 15.57 -1.00
N PRO A 59 0.53 16.74 -1.56
CA PRO A 59 -0.70 16.89 -2.32
C PRO A 59 -0.59 16.26 -3.71
N THR A 60 -1.72 15.82 -4.28
CA THR A 60 -1.84 15.47 -5.69
C THR A 60 -2.79 16.42 -6.44
N ASP A 61 -2.88 16.28 -7.76
CA ASP A 61 -3.82 17.11 -8.55
C ASP A 61 -5.29 16.70 -8.34
N SER A 62 -5.61 15.53 -7.77
CA SER A 62 -7.00 15.14 -7.44
C SER A 62 -7.54 15.81 -6.18
N GLY A 63 -6.67 16.41 -5.35
CA GLY A 63 -7.04 16.88 -4.02
C GLY A 63 -6.83 15.84 -2.91
N GLU A 64 -6.69 14.56 -3.26
CA GLU A 64 -6.30 13.50 -2.33
C GLU A 64 -4.78 13.52 -2.09
N PRO A 65 -4.29 13.18 -0.89
CA PRO A 65 -2.86 13.15 -0.62
C PRO A 65 -2.19 11.92 -1.24
N LEU A 66 -0.95 12.12 -1.66
CA LEU A 66 -0.02 11.04 -1.90
C LEU A 66 0.30 10.39 -0.55
N HIS A 67 0.35 9.06 -0.51
CA HIS A 67 0.66 8.32 0.71
C HIS A 67 2.01 7.62 0.59
N GLU A 68 2.69 7.50 1.71
CA GLU A 68 3.93 6.77 1.90
C GLU A 68 3.73 5.74 3.01
N VAL A 69 4.25 4.53 2.79
CA VAL A 69 4.26 3.45 3.76
C VAL A 69 5.71 3.10 4.06
N VAL A 70 6.14 3.29 5.30
CA VAL A 70 7.50 2.97 5.73
C VAL A 70 7.48 1.70 6.57
N VAL A 71 8.30 0.72 6.19
CA VAL A 71 8.44 -0.58 6.89
C VAL A 71 9.85 -0.69 7.48
N ALA A 72 9.97 -0.50 8.79
CA ALA A 72 11.23 -0.45 9.52
C ALA A 72 11.16 -1.24 10.84
N LEU A 73 12.07 -2.21 11.01
CA LEU A 73 12.09 -3.11 12.18
C LEU A 73 12.21 -2.41 13.54
N ASP A 74 12.91 -1.29 13.59
CA ASP A 74 13.22 -0.51 14.79
C ASP A 74 12.26 0.68 15.01
N GLY A 75 11.22 0.82 14.17
CA GLY A 75 10.32 1.97 14.20
C GLY A 75 10.98 3.29 13.78
N ASN A 76 12.19 3.27 13.21
CA ASN A 76 12.83 4.48 12.68
C ASN A 76 12.26 4.84 11.31
N PHE A 77 11.20 5.64 11.32
CA PHE A 77 10.47 6.12 10.14
C PHE A 77 10.99 7.44 9.56
N GLU A 78 12.18 7.86 9.99
CA GLU A 78 12.80 9.08 9.48
C GLU A 78 13.13 8.94 7.97
N PRO A 79 13.10 10.05 7.21
CA PRO A 79 13.41 10.06 5.78
C PRO A 79 14.79 9.45 5.46
N PRO A 80 15.02 8.98 4.21
CA PRO A 80 16.29 8.39 3.81
C PRO A 80 17.52 9.28 4.09
N ALA A 81 17.36 10.60 3.98
CA ALA A 81 18.41 11.59 4.19
C ALA A 81 18.66 11.96 5.67
N ALA A 82 17.93 11.38 6.62
CA ALA A 82 18.08 11.70 8.03
C ALA A 82 19.48 11.34 8.56
N ALA A 83 20.08 12.26 9.32
CA ALA A 83 21.40 12.07 9.90
C ALA A 83 21.46 10.82 10.79
N GLY A 84 22.48 9.99 10.60
CA GLY A 84 22.68 8.76 11.39
C GLY A 84 21.96 7.52 10.86
N ARG A 85 21.26 7.59 9.74
CA ARG A 85 20.69 6.40 9.09
C ARG A 85 21.78 5.56 8.42
N THR A 86 21.92 4.32 8.85
CA THR A 86 22.96 3.39 8.35
C THR A 86 22.40 2.32 7.41
N ARG A 87 21.10 2.02 7.49
CA ARG A 87 20.44 1.03 6.63
C ARG A 87 20.00 1.69 5.31
N PRO A 88 20.27 1.06 4.14
CA PRO A 88 19.74 1.53 2.88
C PRO A 88 18.20 1.55 2.89
N VAL A 89 17.64 2.51 2.16
CA VAL A 89 16.20 2.58 1.90
C VAL A 89 15.92 2.08 0.49
N VAL A 90 14.98 1.16 0.36
CA VAL A 90 14.45 0.73 -0.94
C VAL A 90 13.11 1.40 -1.13
N LEU A 91 13.02 2.27 -2.14
CA LEU A 91 11.77 2.90 -2.54
C LEU A 91 11.08 2.05 -3.61
N ILE A 92 9.82 1.69 -3.36
CA ILE A 92 8.92 1.02 -4.29
C ILE A 92 7.81 2.01 -4.66
N GLN A 93 7.84 2.50 -5.89
CA GLN A 93 6.81 3.40 -6.41
C GLN A 93 5.83 2.61 -7.28
N ASN A 94 4.57 2.55 -6.87
CA ASN A 94 3.53 1.86 -7.63
C ASN A 94 2.57 2.83 -8.31
N GLY A 95 1.83 2.32 -9.31
CA GLY A 95 0.69 3.03 -9.88
C GLY A 95 1.02 4.36 -10.54
N ILE A 96 2.19 4.52 -11.17
CA ILE A 96 2.45 5.68 -12.03
C ILE A 96 1.50 5.71 -13.22
N HIS A 97 1.21 4.53 -13.76
CA HIS A 97 0.09 4.26 -14.65
C HIS A 97 -0.78 3.19 -14.00
N PRO A 98 -1.87 3.53 -13.33
CA PRO A 98 -2.66 2.60 -12.50
C PRO A 98 -3.51 1.62 -13.32
N GLY A 99 -3.35 1.64 -14.65
CA GLY A 99 -3.76 0.57 -15.56
C GLY A 99 -2.78 -0.62 -15.60
N GLU A 100 -1.64 -0.52 -14.90
CA GLU A 100 -0.61 -1.56 -14.69
C GLU A 100 -0.54 -1.86 -13.18
N PRO A 101 -1.56 -2.57 -12.64
CA PRO A 101 -1.80 -2.57 -11.21
C PRO A 101 -1.02 -3.64 -10.43
N GLU A 102 -0.27 -4.51 -11.11
CA GLU A 102 0.40 -5.67 -10.52
C GLU A 102 1.34 -5.28 -9.38
N GLY A 103 2.04 -4.14 -9.51
CA GLY A 103 2.90 -3.60 -8.46
C GLY A 103 2.13 -3.14 -7.21
N ILE A 104 0.92 -2.61 -7.38
CA ILE A 104 0.03 -2.19 -6.29
C ILE A 104 -0.35 -3.41 -5.45
N ASP A 105 -0.82 -4.47 -6.10
CA ASP A 105 -1.24 -5.71 -5.43
C ASP A 105 -0.06 -6.46 -4.80
N ALA A 106 1.04 -6.61 -5.54
CA ALA A 106 2.24 -7.28 -5.05
C ALA A 106 2.88 -6.57 -3.86
N SER A 107 2.85 -5.24 -3.82
CA SER A 107 3.43 -4.46 -2.71
C SER A 107 2.63 -4.60 -1.42
N MET A 108 1.31 -4.79 -1.49
CA MET A 108 0.50 -5.13 -0.32
C MET A 108 0.88 -6.51 0.23
N MET A 109 1.04 -7.50 -0.66
CA MET A 109 1.49 -8.85 -0.28
C MET A 109 2.89 -8.79 0.35
N LEU A 110 3.81 -8.01 -0.22
CA LEU A 110 5.16 -7.83 0.31
C LEU A 110 5.15 -7.24 1.73
N ALA A 111 4.40 -6.16 1.96
CA ALA A 111 4.31 -5.52 3.28
C ALA A 111 3.76 -6.48 4.34
N ARG A 112 2.69 -7.21 4.04
CA ARG A 112 2.17 -8.28 4.90
C ARG A 112 3.21 -9.36 5.16
N ASP A 113 3.87 -9.84 4.12
CA ASP A 113 4.78 -10.97 4.23
C ASP A 113 6.04 -10.61 5.03
N LEU A 114 6.50 -9.35 4.96
CA LEU A 114 7.57 -8.83 5.81
C LEU A 114 7.19 -8.86 7.30
N MET A 115 5.91 -8.79 7.66
CA MET A 115 5.44 -8.86 9.04
C MET A 115 5.12 -10.29 9.49
N THR A 116 4.54 -11.09 8.61
CA THR A 116 3.95 -12.40 8.95
C THR A 116 4.92 -13.57 8.71
N LYS A 117 5.90 -13.43 7.80
CA LYS A 117 6.89 -14.47 7.50
C LYS A 117 8.22 -14.17 8.19
N LYS A 118 8.59 -15.00 9.17
CA LYS A 118 9.81 -14.82 9.98
C LYS A 118 11.08 -14.63 9.14
N GLU A 119 11.23 -15.36 8.04
CA GLU A 119 12.40 -15.25 7.17
C GLU A 119 12.46 -13.92 6.41
N MET A 120 11.30 -13.40 5.99
CA MET A 120 11.24 -12.08 5.33
C MET A 120 11.43 -10.94 6.33
N LYS A 121 10.87 -11.05 7.54
CA LYS A 121 11.06 -10.05 8.60
C LYS A 121 12.54 -9.83 8.95
N LYS A 122 13.39 -10.86 8.84
CA LYS A 122 14.84 -10.74 9.06
C LYS A 122 15.51 -9.78 8.08
N LEU A 123 14.99 -9.61 6.86
CA LEU A 123 15.54 -8.67 5.87
C LEU A 123 15.53 -7.23 6.40
N LEU A 124 14.52 -6.86 7.18
CA LEU A 124 14.39 -5.52 7.76
C LEU A 124 15.50 -5.18 8.77
N LYS A 125 16.34 -6.15 9.19
CA LYS A 125 17.56 -5.85 9.95
C LYS A 125 18.61 -5.10 9.11
N HIS A 126 18.53 -5.22 7.79
CA HIS A 126 19.54 -4.73 6.85
C HIS A 126 19.05 -3.57 5.97
N LEU A 127 17.75 -3.33 5.90
CA LEU A 127 17.15 -2.30 5.06
C LEU A 127 15.89 -1.73 5.68
N VAL A 128 15.42 -0.62 5.10
CA VAL A 128 14.07 -0.10 5.29
C VAL A 128 13.37 -0.09 3.94
N ILE A 129 12.10 -0.47 3.91
CA ILE A 129 11.28 -0.37 2.70
C ILE A 129 10.41 0.88 2.82
N CYS A 130 10.38 1.66 1.76
CA CYS A 130 9.44 2.76 1.57
C CYS A 130 8.58 2.43 0.36
N ILE A 131 7.25 2.46 0.51
CA ILE A 131 6.30 2.14 -0.55
C ILE A 131 5.44 3.36 -0.78
N ILE A 132 5.31 3.78 -2.03
CA ILE A 132 4.23 4.66 -2.47
C ILE A 132 3.13 3.73 -3.03
N PRO A 133 2.00 3.54 -2.31
CA PRO A 133 0.98 2.57 -2.71
C PRO A 133 0.42 2.85 -4.10
N VAL A 134 0.15 4.12 -4.39
CA VAL A 134 -0.37 4.60 -5.68
C VAL A 134 0.16 6.01 -5.93
N TYR A 135 0.98 6.20 -6.96
CA TYR A 135 1.53 7.50 -7.32
C TYR A 135 0.51 8.37 -8.09
N ASN A 136 -0.16 7.80 -9.09
CA ASN A 136 -1.26 8.45 -9.79
C ASN A 136 -2.59 8.15 -9.09
N VAL A 137 -2.84 8.84 -7.98
CA VAL A 137 -4.06 8.66 -7.16
C VAL A 137 -5.32 8.88 -8.00
N ASP A 138 -5.37 9.98 -8.75
CA ASP A 138 -6.52 10.30 -9.63
C ASP A 138 -6.78 9.19 -10.66
N GLY A 139 -5.75 8.77 -11.38
CA GLY A 139 -5.89 7.71 -12.37
C GLY A 139 -6.38 6.41 -11.75
N CYS A 140 -5.98 6.10 -10.50
CA CYS A 140 -6.41 4.89 -9.82
C CYS A 140 -7.88 4.96 -9.38
N ILE A 141 -8.36 6.16 -9.00
CA ILE A 141 -9.78 6.42 -8.69
C ILE A 141 -10.61 6.38 -9.98
N ASN A 142 -10.10 6.95 -11.08
CA ASN A 142 -10.75 6.96 -12.39
C ASN A 142 -10.62 5.60 -13.08
N ARG A 143 -11.48 4.65 -12.70
CA ARG A 143 -11.43 3.28 -13.19
C ARG A 143 -12.24 3.06 -14.46
N ASN A 144 -11.79 2.12 -15.28
CA ASN A 144 -12.47 1.68 -16.50
C ASN A 144 -12.04 0.23 -16.83
N SER A 145 -12.48 -0.29 -17.99
CA SER A 145 -12.13 -1.62 -18.50
C SER A 145 -11.68 -1.63 -19.96
N SER A 146 -11.69 -0.48 -20.64
CA SER A 146 -11.58 -0.41 -22.11
C SER A 146 -10.59 0.64 -22.63
N SER A 147 -9.94 1.42 -21.76
CA SER A 147 -9.02 2.48 -22.20
C SER A 147 -7.65 1.97 -22.66
N ARG A 148 -7.35 0.68 -22.49
CA ARG A 148 -6.07 0.03 -22.87
C ARG A 148 -6.29 -1.07 -23.91
N ALA A 149 -6.64 -0.68 -25.14
CA ALA A 149 -7.05 -1.62 -26.20
C ALA A 149 -6.03 -2.70 -26.59
N ASN A 150 -4.74 -2.49 -26.34
CA ASN A 150 -3.65 -3.41 -26.73
C ASN A 150 -3.04 -4.16 -25.53
N GLN A 151 -3.75 -4.27 -24.40
CA GLN A 151 -3.24 -4.91 -23.19
C GLN A 151 -4.31 -5.81 -22.56
N ASN A 152 -3.88 -6.98 -22.10
CA ASN A 152 -4.68 -7.81 -21.22
C ASN A 152 -4.54 -7.23 -19.81
N GLY A 153 -5.65 -6.79 -19.24
CA GLY A 153 -5.69 -6.24 -17.89
C GLY A 153 -6.81 -6.88 -17.07
N PRO A 154 -6.91 -6.53 -15.78
CA PRO A 154 -8.01 -6.98 -14.94
C PRO A 154 -9.34 -6.44 -15.45
N GLU A 155 -10.43 -6.99 -14.93
CA GLU A 155 -11.80 -6.60 -15.28
C GLU A 155 -12.06 -5.09 -15.15
N SER A 156 -11.36 -4.43 -14.23
CA SER A 156 -11.34 -2.99 -14.08
C SER A 156 -9.97 -2.52 -13.58
N TYR A 157 -9.49 -1.38 -14.08
CA TYR A 157 -8.19 -0.79 -13.76
C TYR A 157 -8.21 0.74 -13.86
N GLY A 158 -7.15 1.41 -13.41
CA GLY A 158 -7.06 2.88 -13.41
C GLY A 158 -6.70 3.51 -14.77
N PHE A 159 -7.13 4.75 -14.97
CA PHE A 159 -6.79 5.56 -16.13
C PHE A 159 -5.31 5.99 -16.15
N ARG A 160 -4.74 6.11 -17.36
CA ARG A 160 -3.28 6.35 -17.54
C ARG A 160 -2.85 7.74 -17.05
N GLY A 161 -3.58 8.77 -17.46
CA GLY A 161 -3.26 10.16 -17.09
C GLY A 161 -3.64 10.45 -15.64
N ASN A 162 -3.02 11.49 -15.06
CA ASN A 162 -3.53 12.06 -13.80
C ASN A 162 -4.74 12.97 -14.06
N TYR A 163 -5.21 13.67 -13.02
CA TYR A 163 -6.34 14.61 -13.08
C TYR A 163 -6.23 15.65 -14.21
N ARG A 164 -5.01 16.05 -14.56
CA ARG A 164 -4.71 17.03 -15.62
C ARG A 164 -4.44 16.38 -16.99
N ASN A 165 -4.69 15.07 -17.11
CA ASN A 165 -4.32 14.23 -18.24
C ASN A 165 -2.81 14.21 -18.55
N LEU A 166 -1.96 14.49 -17.56
CA LEU A 166 -0.51 14.39 -17.73
C LEU A 166 -0.07 12.93 -17.62
N ASP A 167 0.89 12.53 -18.48
CA ASP A 167 1.66 11.30 -18.27
C ASP A 167 2.70 11.58 -17.19
N LEU A 168 2.46 11.09 -15.97
CA LEU A 168 3.35 11.33 -14.84
C LEU A 168 4.75 10.73 -15.05
N ASN A 169 4.90 9.72 -15.92
CA ASN A 169 6.20 9.13 -16.29
C ASN A 169 6.97 10.01 -17.30
N ARG A 170 6.51 11.23 -17.56
CA ARG A 170 7.20 12.27 -18.32
C ARG A 170 7.36 13.57 -17.51
N ASP A 171 6.95 13.57 -16.24
CA ASP A 171 6.84 14.79 -15.43
C ASP A 171 7.91 14.91 -14.33
N PHE A 172 8.83 13.95 -14.20
CA PHE A 172 9.83 13.96 -13.11
C PHE A 172 10.83 15.13 -13.16
N ILE A 173 11.10 15.69 -14.34
CA ILE A 173 12.04 16.82 -14.48
C ILE A 173 11.31 18.16 -14.43
N LYS A 174 10.20 18.28 -15.18
CA LYS A 174 9.45 19.53 -15.28
C LYS A 174 8.63 19.80 -14.00
N CYS A 175 8.15 18.74 -13.34
CA CYS A 175 7.34 18.80 -12.12
C CYS A 175 6.12 19.72 -12.25
N ASP A 176 5.38 19.59 -13.35
CA ASP A 176 4.17 20.36 -13.62
C ASP A 176 3.00 19.92 -12.73
N SER A 177 2.91 18.62 -12.41
CA SER A 177 1.88 18.05 -11.56
C SER A 177 2.15 18.26 -10.07
N LYS A 178 1.09 18.32 -9.26
CA LYS A 178 1.24 18.26 -7.81
C LYS A 178 1.80 16.90 -7.36
N ASN A 179 1.46 15.82 -8.07
CA ASN A 179 2.01 14.47 -7.82
C ASN A 179 3.54 14.47 -7.84
N ALA A 180 4.16 15.00 -8.91
CA ALA A 180 5.61 15.07 -9.03
C ALA A 180 6.24 15.95 -7.94
N ARG A 181 5.64 17.09 -7.63
CA ARG A 181 6.10 17.97 -6.54
C ARG A 181 6.02 17.29 -5.17
N GLY A 182 4.95 16.54 -4.91
CA GLY A 182 4.81 15.72 -3.70
C GLY A 182 5.91 14.65 -3.64
N PHE A 183 6.09 13.91 -4.73
CA PHE A 183 7.10 12.85 -4.83
C PHE A 183 8.54 13.34 -4.57
N THR A 184 8.93 14.51 -5.09
CA THR A 184 10.29 15.05 -4.88
C THR A 184 10.64 15.37 -3.42
N ARG A 185 9.68 15.28 -2.49
CA ARG A 185 9.85 15.53 -1.05
C ARG A 185 9.93 14.26 -0.21
N ILE A 186 9.76 13.10 -0.84
CA ILE A 186 9.88 11.75 -0.25
C ILE A 186 11.35 11.33 -0.33
#